data_AF-A0A7T5JTJ7-F1
#
_entry.id   AF-A0A7T5JTJ7-F1
#
_cell.length_a   1.000
_cell.length_b   1.000
_cell.length_c   1.000
_cell.angle_alpha   90.00
_cell.angle_beta   90.00
_cell.angle_gamma   90.00
#
_symmetry.space_group_name_H-M   'P 1'
#
loop_
_entity.id
_entity.type
_entity.pdbx_description
1 polymer ?
#
loop_
_entity_poly.entity_id
_entity_poly.type
_entity_poly.pdbx_seq_one_letter_code
_entity_poly.pdbx_strand_id
1 'polypeptide(L)'
;MFEHFGWELLWLIVAYSVVTLVGLIHVMVLNKVFDVPGTREAGVPFMKAPAYAKTKPYQPIYNIILFPLFIWICLKGFGTTNTTHALLHIAITWTGVSMIIDFISWIVIPHPFRFTLKEFYVDYQPWISLIYLSIFVSHYIVRFFV
;
A
#
# COMPACT_ATOMS: atom_id res chain seq x y z
N MET A 1 3.85 24.30 -7.91
CA MET A 1 3.49 22.88 -8.13
C MET A 1 4.47 21.93 -7.45
N PHE A 2 5.79 22.15 -7.53
CA PHE A 2 6.80 21.28 -6.92
C PHE A 2 7.34 21.71 -5.55
N GLU A 3 6.92 22.88 -5.03
CA GLU A 3 7.48 23.45 -3.78
C GLU A 3 7.40 22.53 -2.57
N HIS A 4 6.47 21.56 -2.59
CA HIS A 4 6.32 20.57 -1.54
C HIS A 4 6.44 19.12 -1.99
N PHE A 5 6.98 18.87 -3.19
CA PHE A 5 7.06 17.52 -3.75
C PHE A 5 7.88 16.57 -2.85
N GLY A 6 8.97 17.05 -2.24
CA GLY A 6 9.75 16.24 -1.29
C GLY A 6 8.96 15.85 -0.04
N TRP A 7 8.11 16.75 0.48
CA TRP A 7 7.25 16.48 1.63
C TRP A 7 6.16 15.46 1.29
N GLU A 8 5.57 15.60 0.10
CA GLU A 8 4.60 14.67 -0.45
C GLU A 8 5.18 13.25 -0.55
N LEU A 9 6.39 13.10 -1.10
CA LEU A 9 7.07 11.81 -1.21
C LEU A 9 7.46 11.22 0.14
N LEU A 10 7.87 12.05 1.10
CA LEU A 10 8.17 11.58 2.46
C LEU A 10 6.93 10.95 3.09
N TRP A 11 5.78 11.60 3.02
CA TRP A 11 4.53 11.05 3.56
C TRP A 11 4.05 9.82 2.79
N LEU A 12 4.30 9.74 1.48
CA LEU A 12 4.07 8.52 0.72
C LEU A 12 4.90 7.35 1.26
N ILE A 13 6.20 7.55 1.48
CA ILE A 13 7.09 6.50 2.02
C ILE A 13 6.62 6.07 3.40
N VAL A 14 6.22 7.01 4.25
CA VAL A 14 5.67 6.71 5.58
C VAL A 14 4.38 5.90 5.46
N ALA A 15 3.42 6.34 4.65
CA ALA A 15 2.15 5.65 4.44
C ALA A 15 2.35 4.23 3.91
N TYR A 16 3.19 4.08 2.89
CA TYR A 16 3.56 2.81 2.29
C TYR A 16 4.17 1.85 3.31
N SER A 17 5.11 2.35 4.13
CA SER A 17 5.77 1.58 5.18
C SER A 17 4.78 1.11 6.24
N VAL A 18 3.88 1.99 6.69
CA VAL A 18 2.86 1.67 7.70
C VAL A 18 1.87 0.62 7.19
N VAL A 19 1.36 0.77 5.97
CA VAL A 19 0.44 -0.22 5.36
C VAL A 19 1.13 -1.58 5.21
N THR A 20 2.40 -1.58 4.79
CA THR A 20 3.19 -2.81 4.68
C THR A 20 3.35 -3.50 6.04
N LEU A 21 3.68 -2.74 7.09
CA LEU A 21 3.79 -3.25 8.45
C LEU A 21 2.48 -3.84 8.97
N VAL A 22 1.35 -3.17 8.72
CA VAL A 22 0.02 -3.69 9.08
C VAL A 22 -0.25 -5.02 8.38
N GLY A 23 0.09 -5.13 7.10
CA GLY A 23 0.01 -6.39 6.35
C GLY A 23 0.85 -7.50 7.00
N LEU A 24 2.10 -7.22 7.36
CA LEU A 24 2.99 -8.18 8.01
C LEU A 24 2.46 -8.62 9.39
N ILE A 25 2.00 -7.67 10.21
CA ILE A 25 1.37 -7.96 11.51
C ILE A 25 0.15 -8.85 11.31
N HIS A 26 -0.69 -8.57 10.31
CA HIS A 26 -1.86 -9.39 10.03
C HIS A 26 -1.49 -10.84 9.68
N VAL A 27 -0.42 -11.07 8.91
CA VAL A 27 0.09 -12.43 8.66
C VAL A 27 0.50 -13.11 9.97
N MET A 28 1.22 -12.40 10.85
CA MET A 28 1.63 -12.95 12.15
C MET A 28 0.44 -13.29 13.04
N VAL A 29 -0.61 -12.47 13.03
CA VAL A 29 -1.86 -12.73 13.76
C VAL A 29 -2.54 -13.98 13.22
N LEU A 30 -2.69 -14.11 11.89
CA LEU A 30 -3.28 -15.32 11.29
C LEU A 30 -2.49 -16.58 11.64
N ASN A 31 -1.16 -16.50 11.68
CA ASN A 31 -0.33 -17.63 12.01
C ASN A 31 -0.36 -18.00 13.50
N LYS A 32 -0.24 -17.03 14.40
CA LYS A 32 -0.11 -17.28 15.85
C LYS A 32 -1.43 -17.41 16.60
N VAL A 33 -2.48 -16.73 16.14
CA VAL A 33 -3.77 -16.64 16.85
C VAL A 33 -4.83 -17.53 16.21
N PHE A 34 -4.78 -17.68 14.88
CA PHE A 34 -5.77 -18.45 14.11
C PHE A 34 -5.19 -19.74 13.53
N ASP A 35 -3.98 -20.13 13.94
CA ASP A 35 -3.27 -21.36 13.53
C ASP A 35 -3.20 -21.59 12.01
N VAL A 36 -3.22 -20.50 11.23
CA VAL A 36 -3.06 -20.62 9.77
C VAL A 36 -1.59 -20.91 9.45
N PRO A 37 -1.27 -21.95 8.67
CA PRO A 37 0.12 -22.30 8.39
C PRO A 37 0.92 -21.12 7.80
N GLY A 38 2.06 -20.84 8.42
CA GLY A 38 3.04 -19.87 7.96
C GLY A 38 4.10 -20.51 7.07
N THR A 39 5.19 -19.78 6.83
CA THR A 39 6.32 -20.22 6.00
C THR A 39 6.91 -21.54 6.47
N ARG A 40 7.13 -21.68 7.78
CA ARG A 40 7.82 -22.83 8.37
C ARG A 40 6.96 -24.08 8.33
N GLU A 41 5.68 -23.95 8.69
CA GLU A 41 4.74 -25.06 8.75
C GLU A 41 4.38 -25.58 7.35
N ALA A 42 4.25 -24.66 6.38
CA ALA A 42 3.90 -25.03 5.01
C ALA A 42 5.11 -25.39 4.12
N GLY A 43 6.35 -25.16 4.58
CA GLY A 43 7.55 -25.46 3.79
C GLY A 43 7.69 -24.63 2.51
N VAL A 44 7.07 -23.45 2.45
CA VAL A 44 7.05 -22.56 1.28
C VAL A 44 7.56 -21.17 1.63
N PRO A 45 8.06 -20.37 0.66
CA PRO A 45 8.44 -18.98 0.89
C PRO A 45 7.32 -18.13 1.50
N PHE A 46 7.67 -17.06 2.21
CA PHE A 46 6.72 -16.21 2.95
C PHE A 46 5.55 -15.73 2.09
N MET A 47 5.81 -15.25 0.87
CA MET A 47 4.79 -14.75 -0.06
C MET A 47 3.85 -15.84 -0.62
N LYS A 48 4.14 -17.12 -0.34
CA LYS A 48 3.32 -18.28 -0.72
C LYS A 48 2.69 -18.98 0.47
N ALA A 49 3.01 -18.55 1.69
CA ALA A 49 2.44 -19.15 2.90
C ALA A 49 0.91 -18.97 2.92
N PRO A 50 0.14 -19.99 3.37
CA PRO A 50 -1.31 -19.88 3.51
C PRO A 50 -1.76 -18.68 4.36
N ALA A 51 -1.02 -18.36 5.42
CA ALA A 51 -1.26 -17.17 6.23
C ALA A 51 -1.16 -15.88 5.40
N TYR A 52 -0.15 -15.75 4.54
CA TYR A 52 -0.01 -14.61 3.64
C TYR A 52 -1.15 -14.53 2.61
N ALA A 53 -1.47 -15.66 1.96
CA ALA A 53 -2.52 -15.71 0.95
C ALA A 53 -3.88 -15.22 1.50
N LYS A 54 -4.22 -15.60 2.75
CA LYS A 54 -5.44 -15.15 3.42
C LYS A 54 -5.47 -13.65 3.74
N THR A 55 -4.33 -12.97 3.78
CA THR A 55 -4.30 -11.51 4.01
C THR A 55 -4.63 -10.68 2.77
N LYS A 56 -4.42 -11.21 1.55
CA LYS A 56 -4.55 -10.42 0.31
C LYS A 56 -5.88 -9.67 0.19
N PRO A 57 -7.06 -10.27 0.51
CA PRO A 57 -8.35 -9.57 0.44
C PRO A 57 -8.47 -8.35 1.36
N TYR A 58 -7.70 -8.32 2.44
CA TYR A 58 -7.75 -7.25 3.44
C TYR A 58 -6.79 -6.11 3.13
N GLN A 59 -5.80 -6.33 2.25
CA GLN A 59 -4.83 -5.30 1.92
C GLN A 59 -5.49 -4.06 1.30
N PRO A 60 -6.46 -4.16 0.36
CA PRO A 60 -7.22 -2.99 -0.07
C PRO A 60 -7.91 -2.25 1.08
N ILE A 61 -8.40 -2.97 2.10
CA ILE A 61 -9.08 -2.37 3.26
C ILE A 61 -8.10 -1.56 4.11
N TYR A 62 -6.88 -2.06 4.34
CA TYR A 62 -5.86 -1.28 5.04
C TYR A 62 -5.47 -0.04 4.25
N ASN A 63 -5.34 -0.17 2.93
CA ASN A 63 -4.97 0.93 2.05
C ASN A 63 -6.05 2.03 2.04
N ILE A 64 -7.33 1.67 1.87
CA ILE A 64 -8.43 2.65 1.83
C ILE A 64 -8.66 3.37 3.15
N ILE A 65 -8.12 2.87 4.27
CA ILE A 65 -8.18 3.54 5.58
C ILE A 65 -6.93 4.40 5.81
N LEU A 66 -5.76 3.83 5.58
CA LEU A 66 -4.48 4.47 5.93
C LEU A 66 -4.06 5.55 4.94
N PHE A 67 -4.24 5.33 3.63
CA PHE A 67 -3.86 6.32 2.63
C PHE A 67 -4.63 7.65 2.78
N PRO A 68 -5.96 7.68 2.99
CA PRO A 68 -6.66 8.94 3.26
C PRO A 68 -6.14 9.64 4.52
N LEU A 69 -5.86 8.88 5.59
CA LEU A 69 -5.30 9.45 6.82
C LEU A 69 -3.98 10.17 6.55
N PHE A 70 -3.05 9.54 5.83
CA PHE A 70 -1.75 10.14 5.53
C PHE A 70 -1.84 11.28 4.51
N ILE A 71 -2.74 11.21 3.53
CA ILE A 71 -3.02 12.35 2.63
C ILE A 71 -3.55 13.54 3.43
N TRP A 72 -4.46 13.31 4.39
CA TRP A 72 -5.00 14.37 5.24
C TRP A 72 -3.90 15.02 6.11
N ILE A 73 -3.01 14.23 6.72
CA ILE A 73 -1.85 14.74 7.47
C ILE A 73 -0.91 15.53 6.55
N CYS A 74 -0.62 15.00 5.36
CA CYS A 74 0.23 15.63 4.36
C CYS A 74 -0.32 17.01 3.97
N LEU A 75 -1.64 17.10 3.69
CA LEU A 75 -2.33 18.34 3.37
C LEU A 75 -2.31 19.37 4.51
N LYS A 76 -2.42 18.95 5.77
CA LYS A 76 -2.31 19.88 6.91
C LYS A 76 -0.93 20.54 7.00
N GLY A 77 0.10 19.89 6.47
CA GLY A 77 1.42 20.48 6.30
C GLY A 77 1.53 21.48 5.14
N PHE A 78 0.54 21.54 4.25
CA PHE A 78 0.49 22.47 3.11
C PHE A 78 -0.37 23.68 3.44
N GLY A 79 0.21 24.88 3.37
CA GLY A 79 -0.53 26.14 3.31
C GLY A 79 -1.13 26.38 1.92
N THR A 80 -1.88 25.42 1.37
CA THR A 80 -2.41 25.51 -0.01
C THR A 80 -3.74 26.27 -0.06
N THR A 81 -3.89 27.14 -1.07
CA THR A 81 -5.14 27.87 -1.35
C THR A 81 -6.07 27.10 -2.30
N ASN A 82 -5.59 26.05 -2.97
CA ASN A 82 -6.37 25.22 -3.89
C ASN A 82 -6.31 23.73 -3.52
N THR A 83 -7.16 23.34 -2.57
CA THR A 83 -7.21 21.99 -2.00
C THR A 83 -7.57 20.91 -3.03
N THR A 84 -8.50 21.20 -3.96
CA THR A 84 -8.94 20.21 -4.96
C THR A 84 -7.80 19.83 -5.90
N HIS A 85 -7.07 20.81 -6.42
CA HIS A 85 -5.94 20.57 -7.30
C HIS A 85 -4.81 19.83 -6.56
N ALA A 86 -4.54 20.21 -5.30
CA ALA A 86 -3.54 19.53 -4.47
C ALA A 86 -3.90 18.06 -4.21
N LEU A 87 -5.16 17.77 -3.88
CA LEU A 87 -5.67 16.42 -3.66
C LEU A 87 -5.51 15.52 -4.89
N LEU A 88 -5.87 16.02 -6.07
CA LEU A 88 -5.75 15.26 -7.31
C LEU A 88 -4.28 15.01 -7.69
N HIS A 89 -3.42 16.00 -7.50
CA HIS A 89 -1.97 15.84 -7.72
C HIS A 89 -1.39 14.75 -6.81
N ILE A 90 -1.73 14.78 -5.52
CA ILE A 90 -1.29 13.77 -4.54
C ILE A 90 -1.79 12.39 -4.95
N ALA A 91 -3.05 12.25 -5.35
CA ALA A 91 -3.62 10.97 -5.77
C ALA A 91 -2.86 10.35 -6.94
N ILE A 92 -2.61 11.14 -7.99
CA ILE A 92 -1.92 10.67 -9.20
C ILE A 92 -0.47 10.31 -8.87
N THR A 93 0.24 11.19 -8.17
CA THR A 93 1.65 10.98 -7.81
C THR A 93 1.80 9.78 -6.89
N TRP A 94 1.00 9.68 -5.82
CA TRP A 94 1.11 8.58 -4.87
C TRP A 94 0.76 7.24 -5.50
N THR A 95 -0.28 7.19 -6.33
CA THR A 95 -0.65 5.95 -7.04
C THR A 95 0.46 5.54 -8.01
N GLY A 96 0.92 6.46 -8.87
CA GLY A 96 1.95 6.17 -9.86
C GLY A 96 3.29 5.78 -9.24
N VAL A 97 3.75 6.52 -8.22
CA VAL A 97 4.99 6.21 -7.51
C VAL A 97 4.87 4.90 -6.74
N SER A 98 3.72 4.59 -6.13
CA SER A 98 3.51 3.29 -5.47
C SER A 98 3.62 2.12 -6.45
N MET A 99 3.05 2.24 -7.66
CA MET A 99 3.20 1.22 -8.71
C MET A 99 4.66 1.01 -9.12
N ILE A 100 5.44 2.10 -9.21
CA ILE A 100 6.87 2.03 -9.54
C ILE A 100 7.65 1.38 -8.41
N ILE A 101 7.40 1.79 -7.16
CA ILE A 101 8.00 1.19 -5.96
C ILE A 101 7.67 -0.30 -5.93
N ASP A 102 6.42 -0.68 -6.15
CA ASP A 102 6.01 -2.08 -6.10
C ASP A 102 6.72 -2.93 -7.16
N PHE A 103 6.82 -2.42 -8.38
CA PHE A 103 7.56 -3.09 -9.45
C PHE A 103 9.05 -3.25 -9.10
N ILE A 104 9.71 -2.17 -8.66
CA ILE A 104 11.14 -2.21 -8.37
C ILE A 104 11.42 -3.08 -7.13
N SER A 105 10.74 -2.79 -6.02
CA SER A 105 10.95 -3.43 -4.75
C SER A 105 10.57 -4.90 -4.79
N TRP A 106 9.36 -5.25 -5.26
CA TRP A 106 8.87 -6.62 -5.14
C TRP A 106 9.21 -7.53 -6.33
N ILE A 107 9.62 -7.00 -7.48
CA ILE A 107 9.87 -7.81 -8.69
C ILE A 107 11.31 -7.71 -9.19
N VAL A 108 11.89 -6.51 -9.23
CA VAL A 108 13.22 -6.29 -9.82
C VAL A 108 14.33 -6.61 -8.82
N ILE A 109 14.26 -6.07 -7.61
CA ILE A 109 15.31 -6.23 -6.61
C ILE A 109 15.29 -7.67 -6.06
N PRO A 110 16.43 -8.38 -6.03
CA PRO A 110 16.50 -9.71 -5.44
C PRO A 110 16.47 -9.65 -3.92
N HIS A 111 15.41 -10.17 -3.30
CA HIS A 111 15.29 -10.36 -1.85
C HIS A 111 14.35 -11.54 -1.54
N PRO A 112 14.29 -12.04 -0.28
CA PRO A 112 13.53 -13.24 0.09
C PRO A 112 12.00 -13.16 -0.12
N PHE A 113 11.46 -11.96 -0.31
CA PHE A 113 10.03 -11.71 -0.49
C PHE A 113 9.66 -11.34 -1.93
N ARG A 114 10.56 -11.58 -2.88
CA ARG A 114 10.37 -11.23 -4.28
C ARG A 114 9.25 -12.06 -4.92
N PHE A 115 8.45 -11.42 -5.77
CA PHE A 115 7.49 -12.04 -6.68
C PHE A 115 8.07 -12.17 -8.09
N THR A 116 7.58 -13.16 -8.83
CA THR A 116 7.65 -13.16 -10.29
C THR A 116 6.58 -12.23 -10.89
N LEU A 117 6.77 -11.81 -12.15
CA LEU A 117 5.77 -11.00 -12.88
C LEU A 117 4.39 -11.63 -12.89
N LYS A 118 4.31 -12.95 -13.10
CA LYS A 118 3.05 -13.69 -13.09
C LYS A 118 2.40 -13.65 -11.71
N GLU A 119 3.17 -13.93 -10.66
CA GLU A 119 2.63 -13.98 -9.29
C GLU A 119 2.09 -12.61 -8.84
N PHE A 120 2.72 -11.52 -9.26
CA PHE A 120 2.32 -10.16 -8.88
C PHE A 120 1.19 -9.59 -9.75
N TYR A 121 1.22 -9.75 -11.07
CA TYR A 121 0.24 -9.11 -11.96
C TYR A 121 -0.93 -9.99 -12.37
N VAL A 122 -0.79 -11.31 -12.29
CA VAL A 122 -1.84 -12.28 -12.65
C VAL A 122 -2.41 -12.92 -11.39
N ASP A 123 -1.58 -13.60 -10.61
CA ASP A 123 -2.06 -14.41 -9.47
C ASP A 123 -2.44 -13.55 -8.25
N TYR A 124 -2.02 -12.28 -8.21
CA TYR A 124 -2.42 -11.33 -7.17
C TYR A 124 -3.76 -10.66 -7.45
N GLN A 125 -4.31 -10.80 -8.66
CA GLN A 125 -5.61 -10.20 -8.98
C GLN A 125 -6.73 -10.85 -8.15
N PRO A 126 -7.78 -10.10 -7.81
CA PRO A 126 -8.01 -8.68 -8.12
C PRO A 126 -7.31 -7.72 -7.13
N TRP A 127 -6.61 -8.24 -6.13
CA TRP A 127 -6.22 -7.49 -4.94
C TRP A 127 -5.24 -6.35 -5.23
N ILE A 128 -4.28 -6.55 -6.14
CA ILE A 128 -3.31 -5.51 -6.48
C ILE A 128 -3.98 -4.32 -7.16
N SER A 129 -4.94 -4.58 -8.05
CA SER A 129 -5.73 -3.52 -8.71
C SER A 129 -6.58 -2.77 -7.68
N LEU A 130 -7.17 -3.48 -6.72
CA LEU A 130 -7.96 -2.86 -5.65
C LEU A 130 -7.09 -2.04 -4.69
N ILE A 131 -5.84 -2.42 -4.45
CA ILE A 131 -4.87 -1.62 -3.68
C ILE A 131 -4.61 -0.31 -4.40
N TYR A 132 -4.24 -0.34 -5.69
CA TYR A 132 -4.00 0.89 -6.46
C TYR A 132 -5.24 1.76 -6.56
N LEU A 133 -6.42 1.17 -6.74
CA LEU A 133 -7.68 1.90 -6.71
C LEU A 133 -7.94 2.54 -5.34
N SER A 134 -7.61 1.85 -4.25
CA SER A 134 -7.77 2.39 -2.90
C SER A 134 -6.88 3.60 -2.68
N ILE A 135 -5.61 3.53 -3.09
CA ILE A 135 -4.67 4.66 -3.05
C ILE A 135 -5.22 5.83 -3.89
N PHE A 136 -5.65 5.54 -5.12
CA PHE A 136 -6.18 6.55 -6.01
C PHE A 136 -7.42 7.22 -5.42
N VAL A 137 -8.44 6.47 -4.97
CA VAL A 137 -9.71 7.02 -4.45
C VAL A 137 -9.53 7.73 -3.11
N SER A 138 -8.41 7.54 -2.41
CA SER A 138 -8.17 8.12 -1.10
C SER A 138 -8.33 9.64 -1.06
N HIS A 139 -8.02 10.35 -2.14
CA HIS A 139 -8.23 11.80 -2.20
C HIS A 139 -9.71 12.21 -2.15
N TYR A 140 -10.61 11.44 -2.75
CA TYR A 140 -12.05 11.67 -2.65
C TYR A 140 -12.54 11.50 -1.22
N ILE A 141 -12.00 10.53 -0.48
CA ILE A 141 -12.31 10.33 0.94
C ILE A 141 -11.86 11.54 1.75
N VAL A 142 -10.62 12.00 1.56
CA VAL A 142 -10.08 13.17 2.28
C VAL A 142 -10.86 14.45 1.98
N ARG A 143 -11.41 14.59 0.77
CA ARG A 143 -12.22 15.76 0.38
C ARG A 143 -13.43 15.99 1.29
N PHE A 144 -13.96 14.97 1.95
CA PHE A 144 -15.05 15.14 2.92
C PHE A 144 -14.59 15.74 4.26
N PHE A 145 -13.29 15.77 4.53
CA PHE A 145 -12.70 16.22 5.80
C PHE A 145 -11.88 17.53 5.67
N VAL A 146 -11.79 18.10 4.46
CA VAL A 146 -11.03 19.33 4.15
C VAL A 146 -11.78 20.22 3.17
#